data_AF-A0A6P0RV84-F1
#
_entry.id   AF-A0A6P0RV84-F1
#
_cell.length_a   1.000
_cell.length_b   1.000
_cell.length_c   1.000
_cell.angle_alpha   90.00
_cell.angle_beta   90.00
_cell.angle_gamma   90.00
#
_symmetry.space_group_name_H-M   'P 1'
#
loop_
_entity.id
_entity.type
_entity.pdbx_description
1 polymer ?
#
loop_
_entity_poly.entity_id
_entity_poly.type
_entity_poly.pdbx_seq_one_letter_code
_entity_poly.pdbx_strand_id
1 'polypeptide(L)'
;MKHKYRTAVLVLGTVLGCLGTNNLVASSQTVPSSVEKHAKKITVLLSKDQPLSSSKETSFLGSGAIISKTGNTYYILTAEHTIPPGSVEKYWVTTYDNKQHKVDRIFKAPSDLDLAVLSFTSRKNYKVASIGDSNQIESGNPIYLSGWRGLQESGEEQQYLVNSGTVANPPRNDISKELVGVSLTYTNETHKKMSGGALINKDNCLIGTHTRVRFFGSTSAGIPVNTALTFLTFLNASSANGQSPIPTITVENCGNSSLDADPSNFLINICNSYNASPNQEQAFLWLDHSLGKNITEEEALQFNQKYHSAYTRINSSSKTPRMSNVCKSYRQKTHQDEALRFLQEKIESETILTFVREWFTTSS
;
A
#
# COMPACT_ATOMS: atom_id res chain seq x y z
N MET A 1 -9.58 68.84 -55.02
CA MET A 1 -8.34 68.56 -55.76
C MET A 1 -7.24 68.25 -54.76
N LYS A 2 -6.57 67.09 -54.88
CA LYS A 2 -5.51 66.64 -53.98
C LYS A 2 -4.18 67.29 -54.36
N HIS A 3 -3.47 67.86 -53.39
CA HIS A 3 -2.03 68.10 -53.43
C HIS A 3 -1.36 67.53 -52.18
N LYS A 4 -0.10 67.14 -52.39
CA LYS A 4 0.87 66.42 -51.56
C LYS A 4 1.05 67.04 -50.16
N TYR A 5 1.59 66.29 -49.19
CA TYR A 5 2.97 66.43 -48.70
C TYR A 5 3.30 65.40 -47.61
N ARG A 6 4.56 64.94 -47.67
CA ARG A 6 5.27 64.11 -46.69
C ARG A 6 5.71 65.02 -45.52
N THR A 7 5.67 64.53 -44.30
CA THR A 7 6.64 64.94 -43.27
C THR A 7 6.82 63.84 -42.22
N ALA A 8 8.08 63.50 -41.99
CA ALA A 8 8.56 62.61 -40.95
C ALA A 8 8.43 63.27 -39.57
N VAL A 9 8.21 62.48 -38.52
CA VAL A 9 8.58 62.84 -37.16
C VAL A 9 9.37 61.69 -36.54
N LEU A 10 10.54 62.08 -36.05
CA LEU A 10 11.60 61.31 -35.42
C LEU A 10 11.23 60.91 -33.98
N VAL A 11 11.75 59.76 -33.56
CA VAL A 11 11.57 59.08 -32.26
C VAL A 11 12.26 59.80 -31.10
N LEU A 12 11.57 59.89 -29.96
CA LEU A 12 12.07 59.86 -28.57
C LEU A 12 10.89 59.29 -27.74
N GLY A 13 10.89 58.17 -27.03
CA GLY A 13 11.91 57.41 -26.36
C GLY A 13 11.51 57.31 -24.87
N THR A 14 10.84 56.24 -24.44
CA THR A 14 10.85 55.78 -23.03
C THR A 14 10.56 54.28 -22.95
N VAL A 15 11.49 53.58 -22.29
CA VAL A 15 11.47 52.17 -21.88
C VAL A 15 10.49 51.98 -20.71
N LEU A 16 9.78 50.85 -20.67
CA LEU A 16 9.39 50.00 -19.52
C LEU A 16 8.21 49.12 -19.97
N GLY A 17 8.37 47.81 -20.14
CA GLY A 17 8.20 46.87 -19.04
C GLY A 17 8.17 45.44 -19.57
N CYS A 18 8.75 44.54 -18.79
CA CYS A 18 9.22 43.22 -19.15
C CYS A 18 8.19 42.25 -19.75
N LEU A 19 8.72 41.43 -20.65
CA LEU A 19 8.23 40.12 -21.08
C LEU A 19 7.88 39.25 -19.85
N GLY A 20 6.61 38.94 -19.67
CA GLY A 20 6.15 37.89 -18.77
C GLY A 20 5.72 36.68 -19.60
N THR A 21 6.67 35.86 -20.06
CA THR A 21 6.32 34.49 -20.44
C THR A 21 6.00 33.74 -19.15
N ASN A 22 4.73 33.40 -18.95
CA ASN A 22 4.33 32.44 -17.94
C ASN A 22 4.89 31.08 -18.33
N ASN A 23 6.18 30.85 -18.03
CA ASN A 23 6.72 29.51 -17.94
C ASN A 23 6.02 28.87 -16.73
N LEU A 24 4.94 28.13 -17.00
CA LEU A 24 4.52 27.05 -16.13
C LEU A 24 5.66 26.04 -16.10
N VAL A 25 6.63 26.26 -15.22
CA VAL A 25 7.58 25.22 -14.84
C VAL A 25 6.72 24.17 -14.14
N ALA A 26 6.32 23.14 -14.88
CA ALA A 26 5.91 21.89 -14.27
C ALA A 26 7.05 21.49 -13.35
N SER A 27 6.84 21.57 -12.05
CA SER A 27 7.80 21.11 -11.05
C SER A 27 8.01 19.62 -11.27
N SER A 28 9.01 19.25 -12.05
CA SER A 28 9.64 17.93 -12.00
C SER A 28 10.13 17.77 -10.57
N GLN A 29 9.34 17.15 -9.70
CA GLN A 29 9.80 16.80 -8.36
C GLN A 29 10.93 15.79 -8.55
N THR A 30 12.18 16.19 -8.38
CA THR A 30 13.30 15.27 -8.47
C THR A 30 13.26 14.30 -7.29
N VAL A 31 13.53 13.00 -7.53
CA VAL A 31 13.65 12.01 -6.45
C VAL A 31 14.80 12.40 -5.52
N PRO A 32 14.59 12.59 -4.20
CA PRO A 32 15.67 12.87 -3.28
C PRO A 32 16.68 11.73 -3.23
N SER A 33 17.99 12.04 -3.23
CA SER A 33 19.04 11.02 -3.25
C SER A 33 19.02 10.07 -2.04
N SER A 34 18.48 10.50 -0.90
CA SER A 34 18.24 9.64 0.27
C SER A 34 17.21 8.56 -0.04
N VAL A 35 16.09 8.95 -0.64
CA VAL A 35 15.01 8.07 -1.08
C VAL A 35 15.51 7.10 -2.13
N GLU A 36 16.20 7.58 -3.17
CA GLU A 36 16.74 6.73 -4.23
C GLU A 36 17.66 5.64 -3.68
N LYS A 37 18.61 6.02 -2.80
CA LYS A 37 19.55 5.07 -2.17
C LYS A 37 18.84 4.08 -1.24
N HIS A 38 17.84 4.53 -0.49
CA HIS A 38 17.07 3.67 0.40
C HIS A 38 16.24 2.67 -0.41
N ALA A 39 15.43 3.19 -1.34
CA ALA A 39 14.54 2.45 -2.21
C ALA A 39 15.26 1.33 -2.95
N LYS A 40 16.44 1.64 -3.51
CA LYS A 40 17.25 0.66 -4.24
C LYS A 40 17.66 -0.52 -3.38
N LYS A 41 17.98 -0.30 -2.11
CA LYS A 41 18.46 -1.35 -1.21
C LYS A 41 17.36 -2.30 -0.72
N ILE A 42 16.10 -1.85 -0.72
CA ILE A 42 14.95 -2.65 -0.26
C ILE A 42 14.19 -3.31 -1.41
N THR A 43 14.30 -2.77 -2.64
CA THR A 43 13.58 -3.30 -3.80
C THR A 43 14.31 -4.49 -4.41
N VAL A 44 13.55 -5.54 -4.72
CA VAL A 44 14.03 -6.77 -5.35
C VAL A 44 13.32 -7.01 -6.69
N LEU A 45 13.95 -7.80 -7.53
CA LEU A 45 13.39 -8.32 -8.77
C LEU A 45 12.93 -9.77 -8.55
N LEU A 46 11.75 -10.11 -9.06
CA LEU A 46 11.20 -11.46 -9.02
C LEU A 46 11.28 -12.10 -10.41
N SER A 47 11.75 -13.35 -10.48
CA SER A 47 11.78 -14.12 -11.72
C SER A 47 11.36 -15.59 -11.53
N LYS A 48 11.08 -16.29 -12.64
CA LYS A 48 10.69 -17.70 -12.70
C LYS A 48 11.58 -18.50 -13.63
N ASP A 49 11.74 -19.79 -13.31
CA ASP A 49 12.49 -20.83 -14.01
C ASP A 49 14.00 -20.63 -14.05
N GLN A 50 14.47 -19.41 -14.25
CA GLN A 50 15.88 -19.03 -14.18
C GLN A 50 16.03 -17.70 -13.44
N PRO A 51 17.10 -17.55 -12.64
CA PRO A 51 17.42 -16.26 -12.08
C PRO A 51 17.98 -15.36 -13.19
N LEU A 52 17.79 -14.05 -13.06
CA LEU A 52 18.06 -13.11 -14.14
C LEU A 52 19.58 -13.05 -14.47
N SER A 53 20.00 -13.75 -15.51
CA SER A 53 21.34 -13.69 -16.07
C SER A 53 21.24 -13.11 -17.47
N SER A 54 21.06 -11.78 -17.55
CA SER A 54 21.23 -10.95 -18.76
C SER A 54 20.81 -11.62 -20.08
N SER A 55 19.51 -11.63 -20.43
CA SER A 55 18.98 -11.63 -21.83
C SER A 55 17.58 -12.23 -22.05
N LYS A 56 16.96 -12.96 -21.12
CA LYS A 56 15.62 -13.54 -21.35
C LYS A 56 14.52 -12.86 -20.52
N GLU A 57 13.67 -12.11 -21.22
CA GLU A 57 12.51 -11.40 -20.66
C GLU A 57 11.45 -12.33 -20.06
N THR A 58 11.32 -13.55 -20.60
CA THR A 58 10.21 -14.47 -20.26
C THR A 58 10.20 -14.94 -18.82
N SER A 59 11.34 -14.85 -18.12
CA SER A 59 11.43 -15.22 -16.70
C SER A 59 11.09 -14.06 -15.77
N PHE A 60 11.11 -12.80 -16.21
CA PHE A 60 10.92 -11.66 -15.33
C PHE A 60 9.43 -11.49 -14.98
N LEU A 61 9.13 -11.52 -13.68
CA LEU A 61 7.76 -11.54 -13.17
C LEU A 61 7.29 -10.15 -12.74
N GLY A 62 8.10 -9.48 -11.92
CA GLY A 62 7.72 -8.25 -11.26
C GLY A 62 8.74 -7.83 -10.21
N SER A 63 8.37 -6.87 -9.38
CA SER A 63 9.20 -6.33 -8.31
C SER A 63 8.73 -6.79 -6.94
N GLY A 64 9.50 -6.49 -5.90
CA GLY A 64 9.13 -6.70 -4.51
C GLY A 64 9.86 -5.75 -3.58
N ALA A 65 9.45 -5.68 -2.31
CA ALA A 65 10.14 -4.93 -1.27
C ALA A 65 10.47 -5.83 -0.07
N ILE A 66 11.71 -5.81 0.44
CA ILE A 66 12.09 -6.52 1.66
C ILE A 66 11.48 -5.79 2.87
N ILE A 67 10.53 -6.44 3.55
CA ILE A 67 9.75 -5.84 4.64
C ILE A 67 10.08 -6.37 6.03
N SER A 68 10.75 -7.53 6.11
CA SER A 68 11.07 -8.17 7.38
C SER A 68 12.24 -9.12 7.24
N LYS A 69 12.89 -9.42 8.38
CA LYS A 69 13.92 -10.44 8.50
C LYS A 69 13.78 -11.15 9.85
N THR A 70 13.69 -12.47 9.83
CA THR A 70 13.73 -13.32 11.03
C THR A 70 14.88 -14.32 10.90
N GLY A 71 15.89 -14.20 11.75
CA GLY A 71 17.13 -14.97 11.59
C GLY A 71 17.82 -14.65 10.27
N ASN A 72 18.00 -15.64 9.40
CA ASN A 72 18.55 -15.46 8.04
C ASN A 72 17.46 -15.40 6.95
N THR A 73 16.19 -15.49 7.33
CA THR A 73 15.07 -15.49 6.38
C THR A 73 14.54 -14.08 6.20
N TYR A 74 14.51 -13.62 4.97
CA TYR A 74 13.95 -12.34 4.56
C TYR A 74 12.56 -12.55 3.98
N TYR A 75 11.67 -11.59 4.22
CA TYR A 75 10.31 -11.58 3.69
C TYR A 75 10.12 -10.40 2.74
N ILE A 76 9.48 -10.68 1.61
CA ILE A 76 9.27 -9.73 0.52
C ILE A 76 7.77 -9.51 0.35
N LEU A 77 7.35 -8.26 0.38
CA LEU A 77 6.02 -7.86 -0.08
C LEU A 77 6.00 -7.70 -1.60
N THR A 78 4.99 -8.24 -2.27
CA THR A 78 4.75 -8.03 -3.69
C THR A 78 3.25 -8.08 -4.02
N ALA A 79 2.92 -7.89 -5.31
CA ALA A 79 1.58 -8.10 -5.84
C ALA A 79 1.37 -9.58 -6.23
N GLU A 80 0.23 -10.16 -5.89
CA GLU A 80 -0.06 -11.58 -6.11
C GLU A 80 0.00 -11.98 -7.58
N HIS A 81 -0.53 -11.14 -8.48
CA HIS A 81 -0.57 -11.43 -9.92
C HIS A 81 0.83 -11.52 -10.55
N THR A 82 1.88 -11.03 -9.88
CA THR A 82 3.25 -11.22 -10.34
C THR A 82 3.71 -12.67 -10.21
N ILE A 83 3.01 -13.48 -9.42
CA ILE A 83 3.36 -14.87 -9.10
C ILE A 83 2.41 -15.81 -9.85
N PRO A 84 2.70 -16.19 -11.11
CA PRO A 84 1.85 -17.13 -11.85
C PRO A 84 1.80 -18.50 -11.14
N PRO A 85 0.88 -19.40 -11.52
CA PRO A 85 0.87 -20.76 -10.98
C PRO A 85 2.17 -21.52 -11.24
N GLY A 86 2.66 -22.27 -10.26
CA GLY A 86 3.83 -23.12 -10.39
C GLY A 86 4.48 -23.45 -9.05
N SER A 87 5.37 -24.43 -9.07
CA SER A 87 6.10 -24.89 -7.89
C SER A 87 7.11 -23.85 -7.37
N VAL A 88 7.25 -23.75 -6.04
CA VAL A 88 8.01 -22.69 -5.36
C VAL A 88 9.49 -22.62 -5.77
N GLU A 89 10.09 -23.77 -6.08
CA GLU A 89 11.50 -23.91 -6.45
C GLU A 89 11.86 -23.25 -7.79
N LYS A 90 10.85 -22.88 -8.58
CA LYS A 90 11.02 -22.16 -9.84
C LYS A 90 11.18 -20.66 -9.64
N TYR A 91 10.85 -20.11 -8.47
CA TYR A 91 10.89 -18.67 -8.24
C TYR A 91 12.22 -18.22 -7.66
N TRP A 92 12.67 -17.05 -8.11
CA TRP A 92 13.93 -16.44 -7.72
C TRP A 92 13.74 -14.97 -7.34
N VAL A 93 14.56 -14.54 -6.39
CA VAL A 93 14.69 -13.15 -5.94
C VAL A 93 16.07 -12.66 -6.35
N THR A 94 16.14 -11.53 -7.05
CA THR A 94 17.40 -10.82 -7.31
C THR A 94 17.46 -9.54 -6.49
N THR A 95 18.46 -9.44 -5.62
CA THR A 95 18.69 -8.27 -4.74
C THR A 95 19.47 -7.16 -5.45
N TYR A 96 19.52 -5.97 -4.84
CA TYR A 96 20.13 -4.75 -5.43
C TYR A 96 21.59 -4.89 -5.86
N ASP A 97 22.29 -5.87 -5.32
CA ASP A 97 23.69 -6.22 -5.58
C ASP A 97 23.83 -7.37 -6.60
N ASN A 98 22.75 -7.65 -7.34
CA ASN A 98 22.63 -8.69 -8.35
C ASN A 98 22.83 -10.12 -7.81
N LYS A 99 22.64 -10.34 -6.50
CA LYS A 99 22.64 -11.69 -5.91
C LYS A 99 21.28 -12.34 -6.06
N GLN A 100 21.31 -13.60 -6.45
CA GLN A 100 20.14 -14.40 -6.77
C GLN A 100 19.89 -15.41 -5.64
N HIS A 101 18.66 -15.47 -5.16
CA HIS A 101 18.22 -16.34 -4.07
C HIS A 101 17.00 -17.12 -4.53
N LYS A 102 16.94 -18.42 -4.22
CA LYS A 102 15.72 -19.20 -4.44
C LYS A 102 14.65 -18.78 -3.44
N VAL A 103 13.41 -18.78 -3.87
CA VAL A 103 12.27 -18.58 -2.96
C VAL A 103 12.06 -19.85 -2.13
N ASP A 104 11.91 -19.67 -0.83
CA ASP A 104 11.67 -20.75 0.13
C ASP A 104 10.16 -21.01 0.31
N ARG A 105 9.36 -19.94 0.41
CA ARG A 105 7.91 -20.00 0.62
C ARG A 105 7.20 -18.85 -0.08
N ILE A 106 5.94 -19.09 -0.44
CA ILE A 106 5.04 -18.09 -1.03
C ILE A 106 3.73 -18.15 -0.25
N PHE A 107 3.30 -17.00 0.27
CA PHE A 107 2.03 -16.80 0.96
C PHE A 107 1.20 -15.83 0.14
N LYS A 108 0.09 -16.30 -0.43
CA LYS A 108 -0.84 -15.47 -1.21
C LYS A 108 -2.02 -15.08 -0.33
N ALA A 109 -2.38 -13.80 -0.35
CA ALA A 109 -3.66 -13.38 0.18
C ALA A 109 -4.80 -13.87 -0.74
N PRO A 110 -6.07 -13.81 -0.30
CA PRO A 110 -7.21 -13.95 -1.18
C PRO A 110 -7.06 -13.11 -2.46
N SER A 111 -7.52 -13.66 -3.58
CA SER A 111 -7.24 -13.14 -4.92
C SER A 111 -7.80 -11.73 -5.18
N ASP A 112 -8.80 -11.32 -4.40
CA ASP A 112 -9.38 -9.99 -4.43
C ASP A 112 -8.48 -8.90 -3.81
N LEU A 113 -7.42 -9.28 -3.10
CA LEU A 113 -6.45 -8.34 -2.50
C LEU A 113 -5.22 -8.07 -3.38
N ASP A 114 -4.91 -8.95 -4.34
CA ASP A 114 -3.70 -8.87 -5.18
C ASP A 114 -2.38 -8.73 -4.38
N LEU A 115 -2.29 -9.40 -3.22
CA LEU A 115 -1.14 -9.31 -2.31
C LEU A 115 -0.45 -10.67 -2.10
N ALA A 116 0.88 -10.67 -2.07
CA ALA A 116 1.63 -11.85 -1.67
C ALA A 116 2.88 -11.50 -0.84
N VAL A 117 3.31 -12.47 -0.04
CA VAL A 117 4.58 -12.44 0.72
C VAL A 117 5.42 -13.64 0.30
N LEU A 118 6.67 -13.40 -0.11
CA LEU A 118 7.64 -14.45 -0.41
C LEU A 118 8.72 -14.45 0.66
N SER A 119 9.39 -15.58 0.86
CA SER A 119 10.60 -15.63 1.68
C SER A 119 11.80 -16.20 0.94
N PHE A 120 13.00 -15.74 1.31
CA PHE A 120 14.27 -16.34 0.90
C PHE A 120 15.27 -16.29 2.05
N THR A 121 16.22 -17.20 2.05
CA THR A 121 17.25 -17.28 3.10
C THR A 121 18.60 -16.78 2.62
N SER A 122 19.24 -15.91 3.39
CA SER A 122 20.60 -15.43 3.10
C SER A 122 21.37 -15.07 4.36
N ARG A 123 22.66 -15.38 4.38
CA ARG A 123 23.59 -14.92 5.43
C ARG A 123 24.08 -13.48 5.20
N LYS A 124 23.84 -12.93 4.00
CA LYS A 124 24.17 -11.53 3.71
C LYS A 124 23.15 -10.62 4.40
N ASN A 125 23.61 -9.46 4.83
CA ASN A 125 22.75 -8.42 5.39
C ASN A 125 22.18 -7.53 4.29
N TYR A 126 20.86 -7.63 4.07
CA TYR A 126 20.10 -6.74 3.21
C TYR A 126 19.33 -5.73 4.05
N LYS A 127 19.08 -4.54 3.48
CA LYS A 127 18.29 -3.51 4.16
C LYS A 127 16.83 -3.99 4.19
N VAL A 128 16.23 -3.89 5.38
CA VAL A 128 14.79 -4.06 5.58
C VAL A 128 14.14 -2.68 5.51
N ALA A 129 12.98 -2.60 4.86
CA ALA A 129 12.19 -1.38 4.79
C ALA A 129 11.59 -1.05 6.16
N SER A 130 11.65 0.22 6.54
CA SER A 130 10.89 0.71 7.69
C SER A 130 9.46 0.99 7.22
N ILE A 131 8.46 0.51 7.96
CA ILE A 131 7.05 0.58 7.63
C ILE A 131 6.45 1.88 8.17
N GLY A 132 5.84 2.67 7.30
CA GLY A 132 5.07 3.85 7.67
C GLY A 132 3.60 3.51 7.96
N ASP A 133 2.83 4.52 8.34
CA ASP A 133 1.36 4.39 8.44
C ASP A 133 0.71 4.96 7.18
N SER A 134 0.20 4.06 6.33
CA SER A 134 -0.55 4.46 5.13
C SER A 134 -1.87 5.14 5.44
N ASN A 135 -2.36 5.02 6.67
CA ASN A 135 -3.50 5.79 7.13
C ASN A 135 -3.12 7.27 7.36
N GLN A 136 -1.88 7.68 7.59
CA GLN A 136 -1.55 9.11 7.79
C GLN A 136 -1.23 9.87 6.50
N ILE A 137 -1.47 9.26 5.35
CA ILE A 137 -1.09 9.85 4.05
C ILE A 137 -2.21 10.77 3.56
N GLU A 138 -1.82 11.93 3.06
CA GLU A 138 -2.73 12.92 2.50
C GLU A 138 -2.54 13.08 0.99
N SER A 139 -3.60 13.54 0.30
CA SER A 139 -3.51 13.90 -1.12
C SER A 139 -2.46 15.01 -1.33
N GLY A 140 -1.73 14.93 -2.43
CA GLY A 140 -0.63 15.85 -2.75
C GLY A 140 0.70 15.54 -2.03
N ASN A 141 0.73 14.64 -1.04
CA ASN A 141 2.00 14.20 -0.45
C ASN A 141 2.93 13.57 -1.50
N PRO A 142 4.24 13.85 -1.46
CA PRO A 142 5.21 13.18 -2.33
C PRO A 142 5.25 11.67 -2.07
N ILE A 143 5.27 10.91 -3.16
CA ILE A 143 5.34 9.45 -3.15
C ILE A 143 6.31 8.98 -4.24
N TYR A 144 7.15 8.03 -3.88
CA TYR A 144 8.20 7.53 -4.75
C TYR A 144 7.96 6.06 -5.04
N LEU A 145 7.89 5.71 -6.31
CA LEU A 145 7.73 4.33 -6.76
C LEU A 145 9.10 3.78 -7.14
N SER A 146 9.48 2.69 -6.51
CA SER A 146 10.71 1.95 -6.77
C SER A 146 10.40 0.55 -7.26
N GLY A 147 10.86 0.23 -8.47
CA GLY A 147 10.57 -1.04 -9.13
C GLY A 147 11.47 -1.29 -10.32
N TRP A 148 11.32 -2.47 -10.90
CA TRP A 148 12.02 -2.92 -12.08
C TRP A 148 11.08 -2.87 -13.27
N ARG A 149 11.47 -2.20 -14.35
CA ARG A 149 10.72 -2.24 -15.61
C ARG A 149 11.21 -3.37 -16.50
N GLY A 150 10.27 -4.00 -17.21
CA GLY A 150 10.58 -4.97 -18.26
C GLY A 150 11.26 -4.29 -19.46
N LEU A 151 11.74 -5.09 -20.41
CA LEU A 151 12.24 -4.58 -21.68
C LEU A 151 11.14 -3.78 -22.38
N GLN A 152 11.50 -2.65 -22.97
CA GLN A 152 10.62 -1.99 -23.93
C GLN A 152 10.75 -2.69 -25.30
N GLU A 153 9.71 -2.59 -26.13
CA GLU A 153 9.73 -3.13 -27.51
C GLU A 153 10.90 -2.58 -28.35
N SER A 154 11.48 -1.45 -27.95
CA SER A 154 12.68 -0.82 -28.51
C SER A 154 14.01 -1.52 -28.15
N GLY A 155 14.00 -2.57 -27.32
CA GLY A 155 15.19 -3.34 -26.95
C GLY A 155 16.02 -2.75 -25.80
N GLU A 156 15.50 -1.75 -25.08
CA GLU A 156 16.15 -1.24 -23.86
C GLU A 156 16.15 -2.30 -22.76
N GLU A 157 17.31 -2.52 -22.13
CA GLU A 157 17.52 -3.51 -21.07
C GLU A 157 16.59 -3.34 -19.85
N GLN A 158 16.46 -4.42 -19.06
CA GLN A 158 15.75 -4.39 -17.78
C GLN A 158 16.40 -3.36 -16.88
N GLN A 159 15.61 -2.40 -16.39
CA GLN A 159 16.14 -1.28 -15.64
C GLN A 159 15.40 -1.13 -14.32
N TYR A 160 16.21 -1.01 -13.27
CA TYR A 160 15.74 -0.49 -12.00
C TYR A 160 15.38 0.99 -12.15
N LEU A 161 14.20 1.37 -11.67
CA LEU A 161 13.71 2.74 -11.71
C LEU A 161 13.20 3.18 -10.34
N VAL A 162 13.50 4.43 -9.99
CA VAL A 162 12.78 5.18 -8.97
C VAL A 162 12.25 6.44 -9.63
N ASN A 163 10.97 6.70 -9.47
CA ASN A 163 10.39 7.96 -9.92
C ASN A 163 9.53 8.60 -8.84
N SER A 164 9.29 9.88 -9.03
CA SER A 164 8.48 10.72 -8.17
C SER A 164 7.05 10.83 -8.69
N GLY A 165 6.13 11.00 -7.77
CA GLY A 165 4.77 11.41 -8.02
C GLY A 165 4.17 11.99 -6.75
N THR A 166 2.88 12.22 -6.81
CA THR A 166 2.08 12.69 -5.67
C THR A 166 0.94 11.72 -5.44
N VAL A 167 0.55 11.59 -4.18
CA VAL A 167 -0.67 10.88 -3.80
C VAL A 167 -1.83 11.60 -4.47
N ALA A 168 -2.56 10.90 -5.34
CA ALA A 168 -3.75 11.42 -5.99
C ALA A 168 -4.93 11.32 -5.03
N ASN A 169 -5.15 10.11 -4.50
CA ASN A 169 -6.08 9.87 -3.40
C ASN A 169 -5.44 8.91 -2.39
N PRO A 170 -5.47 9.25 -1.10
CA PRO A 170 -5.02 8.36 -0.04
C PRO A 170 -5.95 7.15 0.11
N PRO A 171 -5.55 6.11 0.86
CA PRO A 171 -6.38 4.94 1.21
C PRO A 171 -7.68 5.29 1.91
N ARG A 172 -7.74 6.54 2.39
CA ARG A 172 -8.82 7.13 3.14
C ARG A 172 -9.83 7.93 2.31
N ASN A 173 -9.91 7.74 1.00
CA ASN A 173 -10.89 8.42 0.18
C ASN A 173 -11.80 7.40 -0.52
N ASP A 174 -13.09 7.73 -0.64
CA ASP A 174 -14.18 6.92 -1.23
C ASP A 174 -14.05 6.86 -2.77
N ILE A 175 -12.85 6.58 -3.30
CA ILE A 175 -12.72 6.14 -4.68
C ILE A 175 -13.55 4.87 -4.77
N SER A 176 -14.53 4.89 -5.67
CA SER A 176 -15.57 3.87 -5.82
C SER A 176 -15.10 2.49 -5.38
N LYS A 177 -15.85 1.89 -4.45
CA LYS A 177 -15.72 0.50 -3.95
C LYS A 177 -15.67 -0.58 -5.06
N GLU A 178 -15.68 -0.19 -6.33
CA GLU A 178 -15.39 -1.00 -7.51
C GLU A 178 -13.91 -1.40 -7.64
N LEU A 179 -12.97 -0.67 -7.02
CA LEU A 179 -11.55 -1.04 -7.01
C LEU A 179 -11.22 -1.95 -5.83
N VAL A 180 -11.79 -3.16 -5.88
CA VAL A 180 -11.56 -4.23 -4.90
C VAL A 180 -10.05 -4.43 -4.68
N GLY A 181 -9.60 -4.28 -3.41
CA GLY A 181 -8.19 -4.47 -3.00
C GLY A 181 -7.24 -3.27 -3.19
N VAL A 182 -7.69 -2.19 -3.82
CA VAL A 182 -6.84 -1.06 -4.22
C VAL A 182 -7.39 0.25 -3.66
N SER A 183 -6.68 0.87 -2.73
CA SER A 183 -7.13 2.12 -2.08
C SER A 183 -6.11 3.26 -2.12
N LEU A 184 -4.83 3.01 -2.43
CA LEU A 184 -3.85 4.08 -2.60
C LEU A 184 -3.65 4.40 -4.09
N THR A 185 -3.91 5.64 -4.50
CA THR A 185 -3.69 6.07 -5.89
C THR A 185 -2.72 7.24 -5.98
N TYR A 186 -1.96 7.31 -7.08
CA TYR A 186 -0.84 8.25 -7.22
C TYR A 186 -0.49 8.50 -8.69
N THR A 187 0.29 9.55 -8.92
CA THR A 187 0.62 10.07 -10.26
C THR A 187 1.93 9.56 -10.84
N ASN A 188 2.66 8.69 -10.13
CA ASN A 188 3.90 8.11 -10.63
C ASN A 188 3.72 7.44 -11.99
N GLU A 189 4.71 7.63 -12.85
CA GLU A 189 4.82 6.85 -14.08
C GLU A 189 5.05 5.37 -13.75
N THR A 190 4.40 4.48 -14.49
CA THR A 190 4.47 3.03 -14.24
C THR A 190 4.69 2.30 -15.54
N HIS A 191 5.54 1.29 -15.51
CA HIS A 191 5.82 0.42 -16.66
C HIS A 191 5.45 -1.02 -16.34
N LYS A 192 5.32 -1.84 -17.40
CA LYS A 192 5.17 -3.29 -17.24
C LYS A 192 6.28 -3.83 -16.33
N LYS A 193 5.90 -4.78 -15.45
CA LYS A 193 6.77 -5.47 -14.48
C LYS A 193 7.21 -4.64 -13.25
N MET A 194 6.80 -3.38 -13.13
CA MET A 194 7.00 -2.63 -11.88
C MET A 194 6.07 -3.10 -10.75
N SER A 195 5.00 -3.84 -11.06
CA SER A 195 4.07 -4.41 -10.08
C SER A 195 4.81 -5.18 -8.97
N GLY A 196 4.36 -5.02 -7.74
CA GLY A 196 5.04 -5.43 -6.52
C GLY A 196 6.10 -4.45 -6.02
N GLY A 197 6.39 -3.38 -6.75
CA GLY A 197 7.37 -2.36 -6.38
C GLY A 197 7.00 -1.57 -5.13
N ALA A 198 8.02 -1.03 -4.46
CA ALA A 198 7.87 -0.28 -3.21
C ALA A 198 7.30 1.12 -3.47
N LEU A 199 6.27 1.50 -2.69
CA LEU A 199 5.81 2.89 -2.59
C LEU A 199 6.37 3.50 -1.31
N ILE A 200 7.13 4.58 -1.45
CA ILE A 200 7.94 5.16 -0.37
C ILE A 200 7.56 6.63 -0.18
N ASN A 201 7.45 7.09 1.06
CA ASN A 201 7.20 8.50 1.36
C ASN A 201 8.51 9.31 1.45
N LYS A 202 8.41 10.63 1.66
CA LYS A 202 9.57 11.53 1.82
C LYS A 202 10.51 11.18 2.98
N ASP A 203 10.04 10.42 3.96
CA ASP A 203 10.77 10.05 5.17
C ASP A 203 11.47 8.67 5.03
N ASN A 204 11.47 8.09 3.83
CA ASN A 204 11.99 6.75 3.51
C ASN A 204 11.19 5.59 4.13
N CYS A 205 9.91 5.81 4.46
CA CYS A 205 9.03 4.77 4.95
C CYS A 205 8.32 4.08 3.79
N LEU A 206 8.23 2.74 3.82
CA LEU A 206 7.34 1.98 2.95
C LEU A 206 5.88 2.26 3.35
N ILE A 207 5.09 2.71 2.40
CA ILE A 207 3.69 3.08 2.59
C ILE A 207 2.71 2.26 1.72
N GLY A 208 3.23 1.44 0.83
CA GLY A 208 2.43 0.50 0.05
C GLY A 208 3.24 -0.28 -0.97
N THR A 209 2.55 -1.11 -1.74
CA THR A 209 3.09 -1.85 -2.87
C THR A 209 2.31 -1.53 -4.15
N HIS A 210 3.00 -1.30 -5.25
CA HIS A 210 2.37 -1.04 -6.54
C HIS A 210 1.71 -2.30 -7.09
N THR A 211 0.51 -2.21 -7.65
CA THR A 211 -0.18 -3.37 -8.22
C THR A 211 -0.49 -3.15 -9.70
N ARG A 212 -1.38 -2.21 -9.99
CA ARG A 212 -1.94 -2.02 -11.33
C ARG A 212 -1.51 -0.73 -11.97
N VAL A 213 -1.27 -0.87 -13.27
CA VAL A 213 -0.96 0.21 -14.20
C VAL A 213 -2.24 1.00 -14.47
N ARG A 214 -2.17 2.32 -14.26
CA ARG A 214 -3.12 3.38 -14.64
C ARG A 214 -4.61 2.98 -14.74
N PHE A 215 -5.41 3.36 -13.73
CA PHE A 215 -6.85 3.10 -13.68
C PHE A 215 -7.70 4.19 -14.37
N PHE A 216 -7.21 5.43 -14.45
CA PHE A 216 -7.94 6.57 -15.05
C PHE A 216 -6.99 7.56 -15.71
N GLY A 217 -6.55 7.27 -16.94
CA GLY A 217 -5.71 8.16 -17.76
C GLY A 217 -4.25 8.28 -17.27
N SER A 218 -4.02 8.91 -16.11
CA SER A 218 -2.70 9.20 -15.53
C SER A 218 -2.49 8.65 -14.10
N THR A 219 -3.52 8.10 -13.46
CA THR A 219 -3.45 7.69 -12.06
C THR A 219 -3.21 6.19 -11.90
N SER A 220 -2.09 5.83 -11.28
CA SER A 220 -1.69 4.47 -10.91
C SER A 220 -2.22 4.11 -9.52
N ALA A 221 -2.21 2.83 -9.16
CA ALA A 221 -2.66 2.43 -7.85
C ALA A 221 -1.87 1.28 -7.23
N GLY A 222 -2.01 1.16 -5.91
CA GLY A 222 -1.33 0.18 -5.10
C GLY A 222 -2.10 -0.18 -3.84
N ILE A 223 -1.59 -1.21 -3.16
CA ILE A 223 -2.10 -1.69 -1.89
C ILE A 223 -1.40 -0.90 -0.77
N PRO A 224 -2.14 -0.28 0.16
CA PRO A 224 -1.55 0.40 1.30
C PRO A 224 -0.81 -0.58 2.20
N VAL A 225 0.28 -0.14 2.84
CA VAL A 225 1.09 -1.04 3.68
C VAL A 225 0.32 -1.57 4.87
N ASN A 226 -0.66 -0.83 5.41
CA ASN A 226 -1.48 -1.28 6.53
C ASN A 226 -2.36 -2.49 6.16
N THR A 227 -2.81 -2.58 4.90
CA THR A 227 -3.50 -3.77 4.39
C THR A 227 -2.57 -4.99 4.39
N ALA A 228 -1.30 -4.78 4.03
CA ALA A 228 -0.29 -5.83 4.11
C ALA A 228 0.01 -6.24 5.55
N LEU A 229 0.03 -5.31 6.50
CA LEU A 229 0.18 -5.63 7.92
C LEU A 229 -0.95 -6.53 8.44
N THR A 230 -2.21 -6.27 8.06
CA THR A 230 -3.34 -7.15 8.38
C THR A 230 -3.11 -8.58 7.85
N PHE A 231 -2.58 -8.71 6.64
CA PHE A 231 -2.23 -10.02 6.08
C PHE A 231 -1.05 -10.69 6.81
N LEU A 232 -0.03 -9.95 7.26
CA LEU A 232 1.04 -10.51 8.09
C LEU A 232 0.52 -11.04 9.43
N THR A 233 -0.43 -10.34 10.05
CA THR A 233 -1.11 -10.81 11.27
C THR A 233 -1.80 -12.15 11.02
N PHE A 234 -2.44 -12.34 9.86
CA PHE A 234 -3.02 -13.63 9.47
C PHE A 234 -1.99 -14.75 9.36
N LEU A 235 -0.86 -14.49 8.70
CA LEU A 235 0.20 -15.48 8.55
C LEU A 235 0.76 -15.90 9.92
N ASN A 236 0.97 -14.94 10.81
CA ASN A 236 1.41 -15.19 12.18
C ASN A 236 0.36 -16.00 12.97
N ALA A 237 -0.92 -15.67 12.84
CA ALA A 237 -2.03 -16.39 13.49
C ALA A 237 -2.15 -17.84 12.98
N SER A 238 -1.94 -18.06 11.69
CA SER A 238 -2.02 -19.39 11.07
C SER A 238 -0.86 -20.29 11.50
N SER A 239 0.34 -19.73 11.67
CA SER A 239 1.50 -20.48 12.15
C SER A 239 1.34 -21.01 13.58
N ALA A 240 0.58 -20.31 14.44
CA ALA A 240 0.37 -20.74 15.82
C ALA A 240 -0.42 -22.06 15.95
N ASN A 241 -1.14 -22.48 14.89
CA ASN A 241 -1.99 -23.68 14.88
C ASN A 241 -1.30 -24.93 14.28
N GLY A 242 0.03 -24.93 14.12
CA GLY A 242 0.78 -26.13 13.71
C GLY A 242 0.87 -26.39 12.20
N GLN A 243 0.31 -25.51 11.34
CA GLN A 243 0.62 -25.51 9.91
C GLN A 243 2.00 -24.89 9.69
N SER A 244 3.00 -25.75 9.45
CA SER A 244 4.42 -25.48 9.12
C SER A 244 4.99 -24.17 9.67
N PRO A 245 5.86 -24.18 10.70
CA PRO A 245 6.21 -22.98 11.46
C PRO A 245 6.66 -21.87 10.51
N ILE A 246 5.81 -20.85 10.34
CA ILE A 246 6.18 -19.59 9.72
C ILE A 246 6.75 -18.79 10.90
N PRO A 247 8.05 -18.47 10.90
CA PRO A 247 8.60 -17.60 11.94
C PRO A 247 7.77 -16.32 12.00
N THR A 248 7.47 -15.83 13.21
CA THR A 248 6.73 -14.58 13.39
C THR A 248 7.38 -13.48 12.56
N ILE A 249 6.62 -12.92 11.63
CA ILE A 249 7.07 -11.85 10.75
C ILE A 249 6.89 -10.54 11.53
N THR A 250 7.99 -9.90 11.87
CA THR A 250 8.03 -8.60 12.58
C THR A 250 8.59 -7.54 11.65
N VAL A 251 8.04 -6.33 11.70
CA VAL A 251 8.44 -5.22 10.82
C VAL A 251 9.15 -4.13 11.61
N GLU A 252 10.06 -3.40 10.97
CA GLU A 252 10.68 -2.21 11.56
C GLU A 252 9.79 -1.00 11.31
N ASN A 253 9.49 -0.20 12.34
CA ASN A 253 8.62 0.97 12.17
C ASN A 253 9.40 2.19 11.70
N CYS A 254 8.73 3.07 10.97
CA CYS A 254 9.31 4.33 10.54
C CYS A 254 9.06 5.43 11.59
N GLY A 255 10.13 6.07 12.06
CA GLY A 255 10.09 7.18 13.02
C GLY A 255 10.00 6.75 14.49
N ASN A 256 9.79 7.73 15.38
CA ASN A 256 9.67 7.53 16.84
C ASN A 256 8.25 7.18 17.30
N SER A 257 7.28 7.14 16.38
CA SER A 257 6.00 6.51 16.64
C SER A 257 6.23 5.00 16.71
N SER A 258 5.95 4.38 17.86
CA SER A 258 5.88 2.93 18.01
C SER A 258 4.78 2.37 17.11
N LEU A 259 5.09 2.23 15.83
CA LEU A 259 4.19 1.79 14.80
C LEU A 259 4.22 0.27 14.67
N ASP A 260 4.43 -0.48 15.76
CA ASP A 260 4.45 -1.94 15.77
C ASP A 260 3.06 -2.42 15.40
N ALA A 261 2.68 -2.29 14.13
CA ALA A 261 1.33 -2.33 13.64
C ALA A 261 0.32 -1.92 14.73
N ASP A 262 0.39 -0.68 15.28
CA ASP A 262 -0.31 -0.27 16.52
C ASP A 262 -1.63 -1.03 16.62
N PRO A 263 -1.74 -2.04 17.51
CA PRO A 263 -2.86 -2.97 17.51
C PRO A 263 -4.21 -2.24 17.59
N SER A 264 -4.20 -1.02 18.15
CA SER A 264 -5.32 -0.09 18.23
C SER A 264 -5.89 0.30 16.85
N ASN A 265 -5.12 0.25 15.77
CA ASN A 265 -5.55 0.58 14.40
C ASN A 265 -6.01 -0.64 13.59
N PHE A 266 -6.08 -1.84 14.19
CA PHE A 266 -6.48 -3.04 13.46
C PHE A 266 -7.89 -2.91 12.85
N LEU A 267 -8.90 -2.51 13.62
CA LEU A 267 -10.26 -2.28 13.08
C LEU A 267 -10.31 -1.19 12.00
N ILE A 268 -9.45 -0.18 12.08
CA ILE A 268 -9.32 0.85 11.03
C ILE A 268 -8.80 0.21 9.74
N ASN A 269 -7.75 -0.61 9.82
CA ASN A 269 -7.19 -1.30 8.67
C ASN A 269 -8.21 -2.28 8.04
N ILE A 270 -9.00 -2.94 8.88
CA ILE A 270 -10.11 -3.81 8.46
C ILE A 270 -11.17 -3.01 7.70
N CYS A 271 -11.66 -1.89 8.25
CA CYS A 271 -12.63 -1.09 7.52
C CYS A 271 -12.06 -0.45 6.24
N ASN A 272 -10.78 -0.11 6.19
CA ASN A 272 -10.11 0.39 4.98
C ASN A 272 -9.92 -0.67 3.89
N SER A 273 -9.85 -1.95 4.26
CA SER A 273 -9.69 -3.08 3.32
C SER A 273 -11.01 -3.81 3.03
N TYR A 274 -12.09 -3.38 3.65
CA TYR A 274 -13.40 -4.00 3.51
C TYR A 274 -14.04 -3.72 2.15
N ASN A 275 -14.32 -4.79 1.41
CA ASN A 275 -14.89 -4.79 0.06
C ASN A 275 -16.22 -5.57 -0.02
N ALA A 276 -16.75 -6.04 1.12
CA ALA A 276 -17.95 -6.86 1.21
C ALA A 276 -17.89 -8.19 0.44
N SER A 277 -16.70 -8.78 0.31
CA SER A 277 -16.57 -10.15 -0.19
C SER A 277 -17.25 -11.15 0.76
N PRO A 278 -17.69 -12.32 0.25
CA PRO A 278 -18.38 -13.33 1.07
C PRO A 278 -17.62 -13.72 2.35
N ASN A 279 -16.30 -13.87 2.27
CA ASN A 279 -15.47 -14.25 3.43
C ASN A 279 -15.42 -13.11 4.48
N GLN A 280 -15.33 -11.86 4.04
CA GLN A 280 -15.35 -10.70 4.96
C GLN A 280 -16.70 -10.55 5.66
N GLU A 281 -17.82 -10.80 4.95
CA GLU A 281 -19.14 -10.80 5.56
C GLU A 281 -19.28 -11.94 6.59
N GLN A 282 -18.77 -13.14 6.30
CA GLN A 282 -18.74 -14.25 7.27
C GLN A 282 -17.87 -13.93 8.49
N ALA A 283 -16.68 -13.38 8.28
CA ALA A 283 -15.80 -12.95 9.35
C ALA A 283 -16.47 -11.90 10.25
N PHE A 284 -17.23 -10.96 9.67
CA PHE A 284 -18.00 -10.00 10.45
C PHE A 284 -19.17 -10.62 11.21
N LEU A 285 -19.86 -11.62 10.66
CA LEU A 285 -20.87 -12.36 11.42
C LEU A 285 -20.26 -13.01 12.67
N TRP A 286 -19.06 -13.59 12.55
CA TRP A 286 -18.32 -14.15 13.68
C TRP A 286 -17.91 -13.08 14.70
N LEU A 287 -17.39 -11.94 14.23
CA LEU A 287 -16.95 -10.85 15.09
C LEU A 287 -18.14 -10.21 15.83
N ASP A 288 -19.24 -9.94 15.14
CA ASP A 288 -20.46 -9.36 15.71
C ASP A 288 -21.01 -10.25 16.85
N HIS A 289 -20.99 -11.58 16.67
CA HIS A 289 -21.38 -12.54 17.71
C HIS A 289 -20.42 -12.53 18.92
N SER A 290 -19.12 -12.42 18.67
CA SER A 290 -18.10 -12.35 19.72
C SER A 290 -18.21 -11.05 20.51
N LEU A 291 -18.40 -9.92 19.83
CA LEU A 291 -18.66 -8.62 20.46
C LEU A 291 -19.91 -8.66 21.33
N GLY A 292 -21.01 -9.24 20.82
CA GLY A 292 -22.28 -9.34 21.56
C GLY A 292 -22.19 -10.10 22.89
N LYS A 293 -21.15 -10.92 23.09
CA LYS A 293 -20.88 -11.62 24.35
C LYS A 293 -19.90 -10.88 25.26
N ASN A 294 -18.97 -10.14 24.68
CA ASN A 294 -17.78 -9.67 25.38
C ASN A 294 -17.79 -8.18 25.72
N ILE A 295 -18.58 -7.36 25.02
CA ILE A 295 -18.73 -5.93 25.35
C ILE A 295 -20.05 -5.67 26.09
N THR A 296 -20.02 -4.72 27.02
CA THR A 296 -21.21 -4.30 27.76
C THR A 296 -22.15 -3.43 26.91
N GLU A 297 -23.43 -3.33 27.31
CA GLU A 297 -24.38 -2.42 26.65
C GLU A 297 -23.92 -0.95 26.71
N GLU A 298 -23.27 -0.55 27.81
CA GLU A 298 -22.72 0.78 27.96
C GLU A 298 -21.59 1.04 26.97
N GLU A 299 -20.67 0.10 26.81
CA GLU A 299 -19.57 0.21 25.83
C GLU A 299 -20.09 0.24 24.39
N ALA A 300 -21.10 -0.58 24.07
CA ALA A 300 -21.76 -0.54 22.77
C ALA A 300 -22.42 0.82 22.49
N LEU A 301 -23.08 1.40 23.50
CA LEU A 301 -23.67 2.74 23.40
C LEU A 301 -22.59 3.82 23.20
N GLN A 302 -21.51 3.78 23.99
CA GLN A 302 -20.39 4.71 23.88
C GLN A 302 -19.73 4.64 22.50
N PHE A 303 -19.52 3.43 21.96
CA PHE A 303 -19.02 3.25 20.59
C PHE A 303 -19.93 3.94 19.57
N ASN A 304 -21.23 3.67 19.62
CA ASN A 304 -22.20 4.22 18.66
C ASN A 304 -22.24 5.75 18.73
N GLN A 305 -22.18 6.34 19.93
CA GLN A 305 -22.13 7.80 20.13
C GLN A 305 -20.87 8.44 19.54
N LYS A 306 -19.70 7.82 19.76
CA LYS A 306 -18.42 8.27 19.17
C LYS A 306 -18.48 8.15 17.64
N TYR A 307 -18.95 7.02 17.13
CA TYR A 307 -18.91 6.70 15.71
C TYR A 307 -19.82 7.61 14.86
N HIS A 308 -21.02 7.93 15.35
CA HIS A 308 -21.96 8.80 14.62
C HIS A 308 -21.83 10.29 14.96
N SER A 309 -20.89 10.66 15.85
CA SER A 309 -20.78 11.95 16.53
C SER A 309 -21.95 12.22 17.48
N ALA A 310 -21.64 12.76 18.67
CA ALA A 310 -22.58 12.95 19.78
C ALA A 310 -23.86 13.76 19.46
N TYR A 311 -23.91 14.46 18.32
CA TYR A 311 -25.05 15.27 17.88
C TYR A 311 -26.15 14.47 17.16
N THR A 312 -25.89 13.22 16.78
CA THR A 312 -26.94 12.37 16.21
C THR A 312 -27.74 11.74 17.34
N ARG A 313 -29.04 12.06 17.43
CA ARG A 313 -29.95 11.34 18.33
C ARG A 313 -30.06 9.90 17.86
N ILE A 314 -29.35 8.99 18.50
CA ILE A 314 -29.50 7.57 18.27
C ILE A 314 -30.77 7.11 19.00
N ASN A 315 -31.90 7.08 18.28
CA ASN A 315 -33.08 6.34 18.71
C ASN A 315 -32.81 4.85 18.49
N SER A 316 -32.01 4.22 19.36
CA SER A 316 -31.78 2.78 19.30
C SER A 316 -31.79 2.21 20.71
N SER A 317 -32.80 1.40 21.01
CA SER A 317 -32.66 0.33 21.97
C SER A 317 -31.44 -0.53 21.57
N SER A 318 -30.62 -0.87 22.57
CA SER A 318 -29.47 -1.79 22.53
C SER A 318 -29.30 -2.59 21.24
N LYS A 319 -28.28 -2.27 20.43
CA LYS A 319 -27.70 -3.17 19.45
C LYS A 319 -26.18 -3.00 19.45
N THR A 320 -25.48 -4.11 19.72
CA THR A 320 -24.05 -4.28 19.40
C THR A 320 -23.79 -3.75 17.98
N PRO A 321 -22.72 -2.99 17.76
CA PRO A 321 -22.43 -2.46 16.43
C PRO A 321 -22.28 -3.60 15.43
N ARG A 322 -23.01 -3.53 14.32
CA ARG A 322 -22.80 -4.45 13.19
C ARG A 322 -21.61 -3.98 12.39
N MET A 323 -20.50 -4.69 12.49
CA MET A 323 -19.22 -4.23 11.94
C MET A 323 -19.23 -4.08 10.42
N SER A 324 -20.03 -4.88 9.71
CA SER A 324 -20.23 -4.67 8.27
C SER A 324 -20.89 -3.32 7.96
N ASN A 325 -21.88 -2.87 8.74
CA ASN A 325 -22.50 -1.55 8.57
C ASN A 325 -21.57 -0.41 8.97
N VAL A 326 -20.79 -0.62 10.05
CA VAL A 326 -19.73 0.30 10.47
C VAL A 326 -18.76 0.50 9.29
N CYS A 327 -18.12 -0.55 8.79
CA CYS A 327 -17.16 -0.40 7.70
C CYS A 327 -17.80 0.07 6.38
N LYS A 328 -19.07 -0.27 6.07
CA LYS A 328 -19.79 0.29 4.91
C LYS A 328 -19.93 1.81 4.98
N SER A 329 -20.16 2.35 6.18
CA SER A 329 -20.37 3.78 6.47
C SER A 329 -19.11 4.52 6.91
N TYR A 330 -17.98 3.82 7.00
CA TYR A 330 -16.70 4.40 7.37
C TYR A 330 -16.23 5.37 6.29
N ARG A 331 -15.89 6.59 6.70
CA ARG A 331 -15.47 7.71 5.85
C ARG A 331 -14.21 8.39 6.42
N GLN A 332 -13.46 7.64 7.23
CA GLN A 332 -12.23 8.05 7.91
C GLN A 332 -12.30 9.42 8.58
N LYS A 333 -13.45 9.75 9.19
CA LYS A 333 -13.56 10.93 10.03
C LYS A 333 -12.84 10.66 11.35
N THR A 334 -12.19 11.69 11.93
CA THR A 334 -11.46 11.57 13.20
C THR A 334 -12.28 10.89 14.30
N HIS A 335 -13.56 11.24 14.45
CA HIS A 335 -14.43 10.61 15.44
C HIS A 335 -14.76 9.13 15.16
N GLN A 336 -14.71 8.69 13.89
CA GLN A 336 -14.86 7.28 13.52
C GLN A 336 -13.59 6.50 13.85
N ASP A 337 -12.41 7.05 13.59
CA ASP A 337 -11.13 6.47 13.98
C ASP A 337 -11.05 6.28 15.51
N GLU A 338 -11.41 7.32 16.26
CA GLU A 338 -11.49 7.28 17.73
C GLU A 338 -12.47 6.22 18.23
N ALA A 339 -13.63 6.07 17.58
CA ALA A 339 -14.59 5.04 17.92
C ALA A 339 -14.06 3.63 17.64
N LEU A 340 -13.41 3.41 16.49
CA LEU A 340 -12.83 2.11 16.13
C LEU A 340 -11.68 1.73 17.07
N ARG A 341 -10.82 2.69 17.45
CA ARG A 341 -9.78 2.49 18.47
C ARG A 341 -10.38 2.15 19.83
N PHE A 342 -11.41 2.89 20.25
CA PHE A 342 -12.12 2.60 21.49
C PHE A 342 -12.70 1.18 21.50
N LEU A 343 -13.32 0.73 20.40
CA LEU A 343 -13.85 -0.63 20.31
C LEU A 343 -12.72 -1.68 20.30
N GLN A 344 -11.62 -1.39 19.60
CA GLN A 344 -10.45 -2.26 19.52
C GLN A 344 -9.84 -2.55 20.90
N GLU A 345 -9.80 -1.57 21.80
CA GLU A 345 -9.35 -1.73 23.19
C GLU A 345 -10.19 -2.74 23.99
N LYS A 346 -11.41 -3.05 23.53
CA LYS A 346 -12.33 -4.00 24.17
C LYS A 346 -12.22 -5.42 23.60
N ILE A 347 -11.41 -5.63 22.56
CA ILE A 347 -11.27 -6.91 21.88
C ILE A 347 -9.98 -7.57 22.33
N GLU A 348 -10.09 -8.75 22.93
CA GLU A 348 -8.93 -9.55 23.32
C GLU A 348 -8.09 -9.97 22.11
N SER A 349 -6.76 -10.04 22.27
CA SER A 349 -5.84 -10.42 21.20
C SER A 349 -6.19 -11.75 20.54
N GLU A 350 -6.67 -12.74 21.29
CA GLU A 350 -7.11 -14.04 20.75
C GLU A 350 -8.34 -13.92 19.84
N THR A 351 -9.26 -13.01 20.19
CA THR A 351 -10.42 -12.69 19.35
C THR A 351 -9.97 -12.07 18.03
N ILE A 352 -8.99 -11.16 18.05
CA ILE A 352 -8.39 -10.57 16.83
C ILE A 352 -7.79 -11.67 15.96
N LEU A 353 -6.95 -12.54 16.54
CA LEU A 353 -6.28 -13.60 15.78
C LEU A 353 -7.29 -14.56 15.12
N THR A 354 -8.39 -14.88 15.81
CA THR A 354 -9.43 -15.75 15.26
C THR A 354 -10.22 -15.04 14.16
N PHE A 355 -10.64 -13.78 14.39
CA PHE A 355 -11.31 -12.98 13.37
C PHE A 355 -10.48 -12.85 12.09
N VAL A 356 -9.17 -12.60 12.21
CA VAL A 356 -8.28 -12.47 11.04
C VAL A 356 -8.19 -13.78 10.26
N ARG A 357 -8.30 -14.94 10.91
CA ARG A 357 -8.35 -16.22 10.20
C ARG A 357 -9.62 -16.32 9.36
N GLU A 358 -10.77 -16.01 9.94
CA GLU A 358 -12.04 -15.97 9.20
C GLU A 358 -11.99 -14.95 8.05
N TRP A 359 -11.35 -13.79 8.27
CA TRP A 359 -11.24 -12.71 7.28
C TRP A 359 -10.55 -13.13 5.97
N PHE A 360 -9.52 -13.98 6.05
CA PHE A 360 -8.74 -14.43 4.90
C PHE A 360 -9.01 -15.87 4.47
N THR A 361 -9.85 -16.62 5.21
CA THR A 361 -10.19 -17.99 4.84
C THR A 361 -11.23 -17.97 3.72
N THR A 362 -10.95 -18.64 2.61
CA THR A 362 -11.92 -18.78 1.52
C THR A 362 -12.97 -19.79 1.90
N SER A 363 -14.25 -19.42 1.78
CA SER A 363 -15.37 -20.36 1.83
C SER A 363 -15.12 -21.43 0.75
N SER A 364 -14.89 -22.67 1.19
CA SER A 364 -14.60 -23.83 0.33
C SER A 364 -15.77 -24.22 -0.55
#